data_AF-C7YVC5-F1
#
_entry.id   AF-C7YVC5-F1
#
_cell.length_a   1.000
_cell.length_b   1.000
_cell.length_c   1.000
_cell.angle_alpha   90.00
_cell.angle_beta   90.00
_cell.angle_gamma   90.00
#
_symmetry.space_group_name_H-M   'P 1'
#
loop_
_entity.id
_entity.type
_entity.pdbx_description
1 polymer ?
#
loop_
_entity_poly.entity_id
_entity_poly.type
_entity_poly.pdbx_seq_one_letter_code
_entity_poly.pdbx_strand_id
1 'polypeptide(L)'
;MISAFRCTIIWAFALMIVIGSLSEATPIASDGTSAYHSISARAAAPWQARHRMTSSAFQDTFGKLVHDKYRLTYVSGYTIDDDPRFAAIWDQNGSSDWAARHGMTGAEYQGQFNTLVGKGFRLRLVNGYTVAGDARYAAIWDKSAGPAWVARHGLSSSEYQSAFDAFSSQGYRLKHVSGCSQGNQASYAALWEKSTTNITWVAHHGMASSDYQGLSDKYVGQGFRLVHVNGYVVNNVDYYAAIWDKSPSGPWVARHRMSSAEYQNEFDNWVGQGYRLTLICMLLFGSKSSKVLDRFEVLRALF
;
A
#
# COMPACT_ATOMS: atom_id res chain seq x y z
N MET A 1 30.57 -35.02 29.42
CA MET A 1 30.38 -35.49 28.02
C MET A 1 28.98 -35.10 27.58
N ILE A 2 28.90 -34.20 26.59
CA ILE A 2 27.96 -34.19 25.44
C ILE A 2 26.45 -34.26 25.78
N SER A 3 25.71 -33.15 25.81
CA SER A 3 25.09 -32.38 24.70
C SER A 3 23.63 -32.79 24.39
N ALA A 4 22.83 -31.74 24.21
CA ALA A 4 21.40 -31.64 23.94
C ALA A 4 20.88 -32.46 22.76
N PHE A 5 19.56 -32.70 22.74
CA PHE A 5 18.75 -32.46 21.54
C PHE A 5 17.40 -31.82 21.90
N ARG A 6 17.23 -30.58 21.39
CA ARG A 6 15.95 -29.89 21.26
C ARG A 6 15.19 -30.55 20.10
N CYS A 7 13.89 -30.81 20.27
CA CYS A 7 12.98 -31.02 19.16
C CYS A 7 11.97 -29.86 19.15
N THR A 8 12.33 -28.78 18.46
CA THR A 8 11.38 -27.71 18.14
C THR A 8 10.88 -28.02 16.73
N ILE A 9 9.64 -28.51 16.66
CA ILE A 9 8.95 -28.70 15.38
C ILE A 9 8.63 -27.32 14.82
N ILE A 10 9.34 -26.93 13.77
CA ILE A 10 9.08 -25.73 12.97
C ILE A 10 8.07 -26.14 11.89
N TRP A 11 6.84 -25.65 11.99
CA TRP A 11 5.95 -25.60 10.84
C TRP A 11 5.98 -24.18 10.28
N ALA A 12 6.60 -24.00 9.13
CA ALA A 12 6.44 -22.82 8.29
C ALA A 12 5.88 -23.29 6.93
N PHE A 13 4.56 -23.25 6.78
CA PHE A 13 3.92 -23.34 5.48
C PHE A 13 2.96 -22.17 5.32
N ALA A 14 3.20 -21.38 4.27
CA ALA A 14 2.17 -20.63 3.58
C ALA A 14 2.65 -20.36 2.15
N LEU A 15 2.53 -21.38 1.29
CA LEU A 15 2.25 -21.16 -0.12
C LEU A 15 0.74 -21.01 -0.22
N MET A 16 0.23 -19.82 -0.55
CA MET A 16 -1.11 -19.69 -1.07
C MET A 16 -1.18 -18.60 -2.14
N ILE A 17 -1.73 -19.02 -3.27
CA ILE A 17 -2.08 -18.21 -4.43
C ILE A 17 -3.56 -17.89 -4.25
N VAL A 18 -3.93 -16.62 -4.12
CA VAL A 18 -5.32 -16.21 -4.37
C VAL A 18 -5.44 -15.94 -5.87
N ILE A 19 -6.01 -16.91 -6.60
CA ILE A 19 -6.53 -16.69 -7.94
C ILE A 19 -7.93 -16.11 -7.75
N GLY A 20 -8.13 -14.84 -8.15
CA GLY A 20 -9.46 -14.25 -8.16
C GLY A 20 -10.29 -14.79 -9.31
N SER A 21 -11.40 -15.45 -9.00
CA SER A 21 -12.58 -15.52 -9.87
C SER A 21 -13.81 -15.91 -9.06
N LEU A 22 -14.78 -15.01 -8.96
CA LEU A 22 -16.20 -15.37 -8.88
C LEU A 22 -16.97 -14.42 -9.80
N SER A 23 -17.05 -14.78 -11.08
CA SER A 23 -18.33 -14.70 -11.81
C SER A 23 -18.93 -16.10 -11.69
N GLU A 24 -20.16 -16.32 -11.23
CA GLU A 24 -21.40 -15.59 -11.49
C GLU A 24 -22.31 -15.58 -10.26
N ALA A 25 -23.16 -14.55 -10.17
CA ALA A 25 -24.42 -14.66 -9.46
C ALA A 25 -25.49 -15.24 -10.39
N THR A 26 -26.23 -16.24 -9.90
CA THR A 26 -27.65 -16.60 -10.10
C THR A 26 -27.91 -18.05 -10.54
N PRO A 27 -28.92 -18.68 -9.90
CA PRO A 27 -30.09 -19.10 -10.67
C PRO A 27 -31.35 -18.33 -10.25
N ILE A 28 -32.14 -17.90 -11.23
CA ILE A 28 -33.55 -17.50 -11.07
C ILE A 28 -34.42 -18.66 -11.55
N ALA A 29 -35.50 -18.95 -10.83
CA ALA A 29 -36.77 -19.43 -11.39
C ALA A 29 -37.91 -18.74 -10.60
N SER A 30 -38.46 -17.65 -11.17
CA SER A 30 -39.85 -17.48 -11.66
C SER A 30 -40.92 -17.61 -10.57
N ASP A 31 -41.70 -16.57 -10.28
CA ASP A 31 -42.73 -16.04 -11.18
C ASP A 31 -43.19 -14.59 -10.85
N GLY A 32 -43.83 -13.94 -11.83
CA GLY A 32 -44.86 -12.94 -11.54
C GLY A 32 -44.47 -11.45 -11.48
N THR A 33 -44.15 -10.87 -12.64
CA THR A 33 -44.54 -9.48 -13.02
C THR A 33 -44.21 -8.33 -12.07
N SER A 34 -43.08 -7.66 -12.28
CA SER A 34 -43.02 -6.21 -12.59
C SER A 34 -41.57 -5.81 -12.90
N ALA A 35 -41.38 -4.91 -13.85
CA ALA A 35 -40.10 -4.51 -14.42
C ALA A 35 -39.10 -3.99 -13.36
N TYR A 36 -37.97 -4.67 -13.21
CA TYR A 36 -36.76 -4.08 -12.64
C TYR A 36 -35.73 -3.92 -13.74
N HIS A 37 -35.33 -2.67 -13.95
CA HIS A 37 -34.30 -2.27 -14.89
C HIS A 37 -33.04 -3.13 -14.70
N SER A 38 -32.56 -3.73 -15.78
CA SER A 38 -31.29 -4.45 -15.84
C SER A 38 -30.15 -3.53 -15.41
N ILE A 39 -29.67 -3.67 -14.16
CA ILE A 39 -28.36 -3.17 -13.78
C ILE A 39 -27.38 -4.28 -14.13
N SER A 40 -26.78 -4.16 -15.31
CA SER A 40 -25.52 -4.86 -15.59
C SER A 40 -24.52 -4.39 -14.55
N ALA A 41 -24.37 -5.14 -13.45
CA ALA A 41 -23.22 -5.00 -12.58
C ALA A 41 -22.01 -5.25 -13.48
N ARG A 42 -21.33 -4.16 -13.85
CA ARG A 42 -20.07 -4.19 -14.60
C ARG A 42 -19.20 -5.20 -13.87
N ALA A 43 -18.90 -6.35 -14.51
CA ALA A 43 -18.06 -7.37 -13.90
C ALA A 43 -16.81 -6.66 -13.36
N ALA A 44 -16.62 -6.66 -12.04
CA ALA A 44 -15.51 -5.97 -11.42
C ALA A 44 -14.23 -6.47 -12.09
N ALA A 45 -13.39 -5.56 -12.59
CA ALA A 45 -12.15 -5.94 -13.26
C ALA A 45 -11.37 -6.89 -12.33
N PRO A 46 -10.94 -8.07 -12.81
CA PRO A 46 -10.22 -9.02 -11.98
C PRO A 46 -9.02 -8.38 -11.31
N TRP A 47 -8.79 -8.71 -10.05
CA TRP A 47 -7.66 -8.18 -9.27
C TRP A 47 -7.00 -9.31 -8.48
N GLN A 48 -5.74 -9.12 -8.14
CA GLN A 48 -4.97 -10.03 -7.28
C GLN A 48 -4.22 -9.23 -6.22
N ALA A 49 -4.18 -9.75 -5.00
CA ALA A 49 -3.28 -9.27 -3.97
C ALA A 49 -2.40 -10.40 -3.48
N ARG A 50 -1.13 -10.10 -3.23
CA ARG A 50 -0.14 -11.05 -2.74
C ARG A 50 0.75 -10.37 -1.72
N HIS A 51 1.29 -11.16 -0.80
CA HIS A 51 2.15 -10.63 0.25
C HIS A 51 3.22 -11.62 0.69
N ARG A 52 4.20 -11.14 1.48
CA ARG A 52 5.37 -11.92 1.94
C ARG A 52 6.18 -12.52 0.80
N MET A 53 6.13 -11.93 -0.38
CA MET A 53 6.95 -12.38 -1.52
C MET A 53 8.39 -11.97 -1.29
N THR A 54 9.34 -12.89 -1.49
CA THR A 54 10.77 -12.54 -1.63
C THR A 54 10.98 -11.65 -2.87
N SER A 55 12.13 -11.00 -3.00
CA SER A 55 12.46 -10.24 -4.22
C SER A 55 12.34 -11.06 -5.51
N SER A 56 12.79 -12.32 -5.50
CA SER A 56 12.68 -13.22 -6.65
C SER A 56 11.23 -13.60 -6.94
N ALA A 57 10.47 -14.02 -5.91
CA ALA A 57 9.07 -14.38 -6.07
C ALA A 57 8.20 -13.20 -6.54
N PHE A 58 8.51 -11.98 -6.06
CA PHE A 58 7.88 -10.76 -6.54
C PHE A 58 8.18 -10.53 -8.01
N GLN A 59 9.44 -10.70 -8.44
CA GLN A 59 9.84 -10.50 -9.83
C GLN A 59 9.23 -11.53 -10.79
N ASP A 60 9.15 -12.80 -10.38
CA ASP A 60 8.49 -13.86 -11.15
C ASP A 60 6.98 -13.61 -11.27
N THR A 61 6.34 -13.26 -10.14
CA THR A 61 4.93 -12.88 -10.10
C THR A 61 4.67 -11.67 -10.98
N PHE A 62 5.55 -10.66 -10.94
CA PHE A 62 5.46 -9.46 -11.77
C PHE A 62 5.43 -9.84 -13.25
N GLY A 63 6.40 -10.63 -13.70
CA GLY A 63 6.48 -11.08 -15.10
C GLY A 63 5.22 -11.84 -15.54
N LYS A 64 4.75 -12.78 -14.71
CA LYS A 64 3.53 -13.54 -14.97
C LYS A 64 2.30 -12.65 -15.07
N LEU A 65 2.09 -11.77 -14.09
CA LEU A 65 0.89 -10.92 -14.06
C LEU A 65 0.88 -9.86 -15.17
N VAL A 66 2.04 -9.28 -15.52
CA VAL A 66 2.16 -8.40 -16.69
C VAL A 66 1.83 -9.15 -17.98
N HIS A 67 2.32 -10.38 -18.14
CA HIS A 67 1.97 -11.25 -19.27
C HIS A 67 0.45 -11.48 -19.34
N ASP A 68 -0.17 -11.77 -18.19
CA ASP A 68 -1.61 -12.02 -18.03
C ASP A 68 -2.47 -10.73 -18.02
N LYS A 69 -1.91 -9.60 -18.46
CA LYS A 69 -2.56 -8.29 -18.62
C LYS A 69 -3.01 -7.62 -17.32
N TYR A 70 -2.38 -7.98 -16.21
CA TYR A 70 -2.48 -7.25 -14.96
C TYR A 70 -1.43 -6.14 -14.87
N ARG A 71 -1.79 -5.06 -14.18
CA ARG A 71 -0.94 -3.94 -13.85
C ARG A 71 -0.77 -3.85 -12.34
N LEU A 72 0.46 -3.60 -11.89
CA LEU A 72 0.74 -3.32 -10.48
C LEU A 72 0.13 -1.96 -10.13
N THR A 73 -0.75 -1.92 -9.14
CA THR A 73 -1.41 -0.70 -8.68
C THR A 73 -1.01 -0.29 -7.28
N TYR A 74 -0.51 -1.24 -6.47
CA TYR A 74 0.07 -0.94 -5.17
C TYR A 74 1.28 -1.84 -4.88
N VAL A 75 2.31 -1.31 -4.23
CA VAL A 75 3.44 -2.10 -3.71
C VAL A 75 3.91 -1.55 -2.36
N SER A 76 4.20 -2.46 -1.43
CA SER A 76 4.83 -2.17 -0.15
C SER A 76 6.03 -3.09 0.00
N GLY A 77 7.23 -2.50 0.04
CA GLY A 77 8.46 -3.16 0.47
C GLY A 77 8.59 -3.12 1.98
N TYR A 78 9.19 -4.17 2.55
CA TYR A 78 9.51 -4.30 3.97
C TYR A 78 10.57 -5.40 4.12
N THR A 79 11.02 -5.71 5.33
CA THR A 79 12.03 -6.75 5.58
C THR A 79 11.62 -7.70 6.67
N ILE A 80 11.89 -9.00 6.48
CA ILE A 80 11.90 -10.02 7.53
C ILE A 80 13.35 -10.40 7.78
N ASP A 81 13.87 -10.15 8.99
CA ASP A 81 15.27 -10.42 9.34
C ASP A 81 16.28 -9.82 8.33
N ASP A 82 16.08 -8.54 7.98
CA ASP A 82 16.82 -7.80 6.95
C ASP A 82 16.68 -8.34 5.50
N ASP A 83 15.92 -9.41 5.28
CA ASP A 83 15.64 -9.95 3.95
C ASP A 83 14.39 -9.28 3.34
N PRO A 84 14.50 -8.60 2.18
CA PRO A 84 13.40 -7.86 1.57
C PRO A 84 12.19 -8.74 1.23
N ARG A 85 11.01 -8.20 1.52
CA ARG A 85 9.70 -8.76 1.21
C ARG A 85 8.81 -7.71 0.55
N PHE A 86 7.86 -8.19 -0.23
CA PHE A 86 6.91 -7.36 -0.95
C PHE A 86 5.47 -7.83 -0.74
N ALA A 87 4.60 -6.84 -0.55
CA ALA A 87 3.16 -6.96 -0.76
C ALA A 87 2.73 -6.12 -1.94
N ALA A 88 1.74 -6.60 -2.69
CA ALA A 88 1.36 -6.01 -3.96
C ALA A 88 -0.12 -6.22 -4.27
N ILE A 89 -0.72 -5.23 -4.93
CA ILE A 89 -2.07 -5.28 -5.49
C ILE A 89 -1.96 -5.06 -6.99
N TRP A 90 -2.71 -5.86 -7.73
CA TRP A 90 -2.68 -5.97 -9.18
C TRP A 90 -4.09 -5.91 -9.73
N ASP A 91 -4.29 -5.15 -10.79
CA ASP A 91 -5.57 -5.02 -11.45
C ASP A 91 -5.45 -5.41 -12.92
N GLN A 92 -6.41 -6.16 -13.43
CA GLN A 92 -6.52 -6.47 -14.85
C GLN A 92 -7.04 -5.25 -15.61
N ASN A 93 -6.15 -4.27 -15.83
CA ASN A 93 -6.40 -3.07 -16.60
C ASN A 93 -5.16 -2.71 -17.41
N GLY A 94 -5.19 -2.98 -18.72
CA GLY A 94 -4.05 -2.89 -19.62
C GLY A 94 -3.99 -1.65 -20.52
N SER A 95 -4.65 -0.55 -20.19
CA SER A 95 -4.91 0.53 -21.17
C SER A 95 -3.86 1.66 -21.26
N SER A 96 -2.89 1.76 -20.36
CA SER A 96 -1.85 2.81 -20.40
C SER A 96 -0.43 2.27 -20.26
N ASP A 97 0.52 2.90 -20.96
CA ASP A 97 1.95 2.63 -20.76
C ASP A 97 2.30 2.83 -19.28
N TRP A 98 2.95 1.85 -18.67
CA TRP A 98 3.33 1.92 -17.26
C TRP A 98 4.69 1.27 -17.02
N ALA A 99 5.31 1.64 -15.91
CA ALA A 99 6.57 1.08 -15.46
C ALA A 99 6.54 0.91 -13.94
N ALA A 100 7.20 -0.12 -13.43
CA ALA A 100 7.47 -0.26 -12.02
C ALA A 100 8.87 -0.83 -11.79
N ARG A 101 9.47 -0.45 -10.66
CA ARG A 101 10.80 -0.88 -10.22
C ARG A 101 10.77 -1.07 -8.71
N HIS A 102 11.61 -1.96 -8.19
CA HIS A 102 11.77 -2.24 -6.76
C HIS A 102 13.26 -2.47 -6.45
N GLY A 103 13.62 -2.49 -5.17
CA GLY A 103 15.01 -2.75 -4.76
C GLY A 103 15.98 -1.59 -4.99
N MET A 104 15.52 -0.41 -5.41
CA MET A 104 16.39 0.69 -5.81
C MET A 104 17.00 1.40 -4.61
N THR A 105 18.28 1.73 -4.67
CA THR A 105 18.90 2.77 -3.83
C THR A 105 18.30 4.15 -4.14
N GLY A 106 18.54 5.15 -3.28
CA GLY A 106 18.09 6.52 -3.55
C GLY A 106 18.64 7.11 -4.86
N ALA A 107 19.90 6.79 -5.21
CA ALA A 107 20.50 7.23 -6.45
C ALA A 107 19.89 6.56 -7.69
N GLU A 108 19.66 5.24 -7.63
CA GLU A 108 19.01 4.50 -8.71
C GLU A 108 17.56 4.95 -8.89
N TYR A 109 16.82 5.15 -7.79
CA TYR A 109 15.47 5.70 -7.83
C TYR A 109 15.46 7.07 -8.51
N GLN A 110 16.38 7.97 -8.14
CA GLN A 110 16.46 9.30 -8.75
C GLN A 110 16.78 9.22 -10.26
N GLY A 111 17.67 8.31 -10.67
CA GLY A 111 17.98 8.07 -12.08
C GLY A 111 16.79 7.54 -12.88
N GLN A 112 16.06 6.55 -12.34
CA GLN A 112 14.85 6.01 -12.96
C GLN A 112 13.72 7.05 -13.00
N PHE A 113 13.55 7.83 -11.93
CA PHE A 113 12.59 8.93 -11.87
C PHE A 113 12.85 9.93 -12.98
N ASN A 114 14.07 10.46 -13.10
CA ASN A 114 14.44 11.43 -14.13
C ASN A 114 14.23 10.86 -15.54
N THR A 115 14.62 9.60 -15.76
CA THR A 115 14.47 8.91 -17.05
C THR A 115 13.01 8.77 -17.46
N LEU A 116 12.15 8.31 -16.54
CA LEU A 116 10.73 8.05 -16.82
C LEU A 116 9.96 9.36 -16.96
N VAL A 117 10.23 10.35 -16.12
CA VAL A 117 9.62 11.70 -16.24
C VAL A 117 10.01 12.35 -17.56
N GLY A 118 11.28 12.25 -17.99
CA GLY A 118 11.73 12.72 -19.30
C GLY A 118 11.05 12.03 -20.49
N LYS A 119 10.50 10.82 -20.28
CA LYS A 119 9.70 10.07 -21.27
C LYS A 119 8.19 10.31 -21.15
N GLY A 120 7.76 11.29 -20.35
CA GLY A 120 6.36 11.65 -20.15
C GLY A 120 5.59 10.75 -19.17
N PHE A 121 6.28 9.89 -18.41
CA PHE A 121 5.64 9.15 -17.32
C PHE A 121 5.49 10.03 -16.08
N ARG A 122 4.48 9.71 -15.27
CA ARG A 122 4.19 10.35 -13.98
C ARG A 122 4.30 9.32 -12.87
N LEU A 123 4.90 9.72 -11.75
CA LEU A 123 4.95 8.86 -10.56
C LEU A 123 3.54 8.73 -9.98
N ARG A 124 3.15 7.49 -9.65
CA ARG A 124 1.87 7.18 -9.00
C ARG A 124 2.03 6.71 -7.56
N LEU A 125 3.11 6.00 -7.29
CA LEU A 125 3.41 5.47 -5.98
C LEU A 125 4.93 5.44 -5.79
N VAL A 126 5.38 5.81 -4.60
CA VAL A 126 6.74 5.57 -4.12
C VAL A 126 6.68 5.07 -2.70
N ASN A 127 7.18 3.86 -2.49
CA ASN A 127 7.30 3.24 -1.19
C ASN A 127 8.79 3.14 -0.82
N GLY A 128 9.16 3.74 0.31
CA GLY A 128 10.47 3.59 0.93
C GLY A 128 10.41 2.48 1.98
N TYR A 129 11.46 1.66 2.05
CA TYR A 129 11.61 0.60 3.04
C TYR A 129 13.08 0.41 3.39
N THR A 130 13.35 -0.12 4.59
CA THR A 130 14.72 -0.24 5.12
C THR A 130 15.24 -1.66 4.94
N VAL A 131 16.44 -1.80 4.38
CA VAL A 131 17.16 -3.08 4.28
C VAL A 131 18.52 -2.91 4.93
N ALA A 132 18.79 -3.63 6.03
CA ALA A 132 20.06 -3.55 6.76
C ALA A 132 20.49 -2.11 7.13
N GLY A 133 19.53 -1.25 7.47
CA GLY A 133 19.75 0.15 7.86
C GLY A 133 19.75 1.17 6.71
N ASP A 134 19.77 0.71 5.45
CA ASP A 134 19.70 1.58 4.28
C ASP A 134 18.29 1.67 3.70
N ALA A 135 17.94 2.87 3.21
CA ALA A 135 16.70 3.06 2.45
C ALA A 135 16.79 2.37 1.07
N ARG A 136 15.68 1.73 0.69
CA ARG A 136 15.39 1.19 -0.64
C ARG A 136 14.02 1.68 -1.09
N TYR A 137 13.82 1.74 -2.39
CA TYR A 137 12.61 2.29 -2.99
C TYR A 137 11.98 1.30 -3.98
N ALA A 138 10.64 1.21 -3.89
CA ALA A 138 9.79 0.65 -4.93
C ALA A 138 8.85 1.75 -5.46
N ALA A 139 8.59 1.76 -6.76
CA ALA A 139 7.79 2.81 -7.36
C ALA A 139 7.05 2.33 -8.61
N ILE A 140 5.92 3.00 -8.87
CA ILE A 140 5.03 2.76 -9.99
C ILE A 140 4.84 4.08 -10.73
N TRP A 141 4.96 4.04 -12.06
CA TRP A 141 4.72 5.14 -12.97
C TRP A 141 3.73 4.74 -14.06
N ASP A 142 3.01 5.72 -14.61
CA ASP A 142 2.25 5.55 -15.85
C ASP A 142 2.32 6.79 -16.74
N LYS A 143 2.04 6.61 -18.03
CA LYS A 143 1.74 7.72 -18.93
C LYS A 143 0.27 8.05 -18.81
N SER A 144 0.01 9.20 -18.24
CA SER A 144 -1.34 9.70 -18.03
C SER A 144 -1.33 11.22 -18.00
N ALA A 145 -2.45 11.82 -18.40
CA ALA A 145 -2.67 13.24 -18.20
C ALA A 145 -2.97 13.51 -16.71
N GLY A 146 -2.75 14.75 -16.28
CA GLY A 146 -3.07 15.17 -14.92
C GLY A 146 -2.54 16.57 -14.60
N PRO A 147 -2.90 17.10 -13.42
CA PRO A 147 -2.45 18.42 -12.98
C PRO A 147 -0.93 18.49 -12.83
N ALA A 148 -0.39 19.68 -12.56
CA ALA A 148 1.02 19.80 -12.15
C ALA A 148 1.29 18.92 -10.91
N TRP A 149 2.48 18.35 -10.81
CA TRP A 149 2.84 17.42 -9.73
C TRP A 149 4.30 17.56 -9.35
N VAL A 150 4.62 17.20 -8.10
CA VAL A 150 5.98 17.20 -7.57
C VAL A 150 6.15 15.97 -6.70
N ALA A 151 7.31 15.31 -6.79
CA ALA A 151 7.69 14.26 -5.87
C ALA A 151 9.07 14.55 -5.27
N ARG A 152 9.28 14.11 -4.03
CA ARG A 152 10.54 14.20 -3.28
C ARG A 152 10.78 12.90 -2.54
N HIS A 153 12.04 12.56 -2.30
CA HIS A 153 12.45 11.39 -1.51
C HIS A 153 13.71 11.72 -0.70
N GLY A 154 14.01 10.90 0.31
CA GLY A 154 15.16 11.09 1.18
C GLY A 154 15.03 12.28 2.13
N LEU A 155 13.80 12.73 2.41
CA LEU A 155 13.57 13.89 3.27
C LEU A 155 13.61 13.49 4.74
N SER A 156 14.35 14.20 5.57
CA SER A 156 14.18 14.14 7.02
C SER A 156 12.78 14.63 7.44
N SER A 157 12.41 14.40 8.69
CA SER A 157 11.12 14.87 9.24
C SER A 157 10.88 16.38 9.05
N SER A 158 11.91 17.21 9.29
CA SER A 158 11.80 18.67 9.16
C SER A 158 11.75 19.12 7.69
N GLU A 159 12.52 18.47 6.81
CA GLU A 159 12.49 18.75 5.37
C GLU A 159 11.16 18.32 4.74
N TYR A 160 10.61 17.18 5.17
CA TYR A 160 9.27 16.75 4.78
C TYR A 160 8.23 17.78 5.20
N GLN A 161 8.24 18.23 6.44
CA GLN A 161 7.27 19.21 6.94
C GLN A 161 7.39 20.53 6.17
N SER A 162 8.62 21.01 5.94
CA SER A 162 8.87 22.22 5.16
C SER A 162 8.37 22.11 3.72
N ALA A 163 8.61 20.97 3.07
CA ALA A 163 8.10 20.70 1.72
C ALA A 163 6.58 20.61 1.70
N PHE A 164 5.98 19.95 2.69
CA PHE A 164 4.54 19.82 2.83
C PHE A 164 3.87 21.21 2.95
N ASP A 165 4.38 22.08 3.82
CA ASP A 165 3.84 23.43 4.02
C ASP A 165 4.03 24.31 2.78
N ALA A 166 5.21 24.23 2.16
CA ALA A 166 5.52 24.96 0.93
C ALA A 166 4.61 24.54 -0.24
N PHE A 167 4.37 23.24 -0.44
CA PHE A 167 3.49 22.79 -1.53
C PHE A 167 2.02 23.03 -1.21
N SER A 168 1.60 22.87 0.05
CA SER A 168 0.22 23.15 0.48
C SER A 168 -0.15 24.61 0.27
N SER A 169 0.74 25.56 0.64
CA SER A 169 0.53 26.99 0.38
C SER A 169 0.48 27.36 -1.11
N GLN A 170 1.07 26.53 -1.98
CA GLN A 170 1.01 26.68 -3.44
C GLN A 170 -0.22 25.99 -4.08
N GLY A 171 -1.14 25.47 -3.27
CA GLY A 171 -2.35 24.79 -3.71
C GLY A 171 -2.13 23.34 -4.17
N TYR A 172 -1.01 22.72 -3.81
CA TYR A 172 -0.81 21.29 -4.00
C TYR A 172 -1.41 20.50 -2.84
N ARG A 173 -1.87 19.29 -3.15
CA ARG A 173 -2.38 18.31 -2.20
C ARG A 173 -1.44 17.11 -2.15
N LEU A 174 -1.11 16.66 -0.94
CA LEU A 174 -0.38 15.41 -0.75
C LEU A 174 -1.24 14.23 -1.23
N LYS A 175 -0.66 13.39 -2.09
CA LYS A 175 -1.32 12.20 -2.69
C LYS A 175 -0.75 10.89 -2.15
N HIS A 176 0.52 10.88 -1.79
CA HIS A 176 1.20 9.69 -1.27
C HIS A 176 2.32 10.13 -0.33
N VAL A 177 2.52 9.40 0.76
CA VAL A 177 3.65 9.55 1.67
C VAL A 177 4.11 8.19 2.18
N SER A 178 5.41 7.94 2.14
CA SER A 178 6.03 6.74 2.68
C SER A 178 7.16 7.15 3.60
N GLY A 179 7.14 6.65 4.83
CA GLY A 179 8.27 6.71 5.76
C GLY A 179 9.09 5.43 5.69
N CYS A 180 10.37 5.54 6.04
CA CYS A 180 11.27 4.43 6.32
C CYS A 180 12.35 4.88 7.30
N SER A 181 13.15 3.94 7.81
CA SER A 181 14.35 4.27 8.57
C SER A 181 15.56 4.35 7.64
N GLN A 182 16.35 5.39 7.79
CA GLN A 182 17.68 5.51 7.19
C GLN A 182 18.63 5.93 8.30
N GLY A 183 19.60 5.08 8.63
CA GLY A 183 20.53 5.36 9.73
C GLY A 183 19.83 5.67 11.06
N ASN A 184 18.78 4.92 11.40
CA ASN A 184 17.98 5.10 12.63
C ASN A 184 17.22 6.42 12.73
N GLN A 185 17.03 7.12 11.61
CA GLN A 185 16.23 8.35 11.52
C GLN A 185 15.10 8.16 10.50
N ALA A 186 13.98 8.85 10.72
CA ALA A 186 12.87 8.85 9.76
C ALA A 186 13.29 9.54 8.46
N SER A 187 13.06 8.87 7.33
CA SER A 187 13.26 9.36 5.97
C SER A 187 11.97 9.18 5.16
N TYR A 188 11.54 10.23 4.48
CA TYR A 188 10.25 10.29 3.80
C TYR A 188 10.40 10.42 2.27
N ALA A 189 9.51 9.74 1.56
CA ALA A 189 9.20 9.99 0.16
C ALA A 189 7.74 10.39 0.01
N ALA A 190 7.47 11.35 -0.85
CA ALA A 190 6.14 11.94 -0.98
C ALA A 190 5.86 12.44 -2.40
N LEU A 191 4.58 12.39 -2.76
CA LEU A 191 4.03 12.83 -4.04
C LEU A 191 2.91 13.83 -3.76
N TRP A 192 3.00 15.00 -4.38
CA TRP A 192 1.99 16.05 -4.37
C TRP A 192 1.47 16.30 -5.78
N GLU A 193 0.18 16.59 -5.90
CA GLU A 193 -0.45 17.02 -7.13
C GLU A 193 -1.20 18.33 -6.89
N LYS A 194 -1.16 19.26 -7.86
CA LYS A 194 -1.89 20.52 -7.78
C LYS A 194 -3.38 20.19 -7.66
N SER A 195 -4.03 20.69 -6.62
CA SER A 195 -5.42 20.36 -6.36
C SER A 195 -6.31 20.98 -7.43
N THR A 196 -7.14 20.16 -8.06
CA THR A 196 -8.19 20.62 -8.99
C THR A 196 -9.58 20.54 -8.37
N THR A 197 -9.67 20.11 -7.11
CA THR A 197 -10.92 19.92 -6.36
C THR A 197 -10.85 20.58 -5.00
N ASN A 198 -12.01 20.97 -4.48
CA ASN A 198 -12.14 21.54 -3.13
C ASN A 198 -12.55 20.45 -2.11
N ILE A 199 -11.75 19.39 -2.02
CA ILE A 199 -11.98 18.31 -1.03
C ILE A 199 -11.23 18.68 0.25
N THR A 200 -11.95 18.85 1.36
CA THR A 200 -11.32 19.02 2.68
C THR A 200 -10.49 17.78 3.03
N TRP A 201 -9.25 17.99 3.44
CA TRP A 201 -8.31 16.90 3.75
C TRP A 201 -7.36 17.28 4.88
N VAL A 202 -6.72 16.28 5.44
CA VAL A 202 -5.73 16.39 6.51
C VAL A 202 -4.70 15.29 6.35
N ALA A 203 -3.44 15.58 6.64
CA ALA A 203 -2.37 14.59 6.68
C ALA A 203 -1.49 14.79 7.91
N HIS A 204 -0.96 13.68 8.41
CA HIS A 204 -0.03 13.64 9.54
C HIS A 204 1.09 12.65 9.24
N HIS A 205 2.27 12.88 9.82
CA HIS A 205 3.41 11.96 9.79
C HIS A 205 4.05 11.87 11.16
N GLY A 206 4.98 10.94 11.35
CA GLY A 206 5.66 10.77 12.64
C GLY A 206 4.77 10.33 13.80
N MET A 207 3.56 9.81 13.52
CA MET A 207 2.61 9.45 14.57
C MET A 207 3.00 8.12 15.20
N ALA A 208 3.12 8.06 16.52
CA ALA A 208 3.13 6.77 17.21
C ALA A 208 1.77 6.07 17.04
N SER A 209 1.72 4.75 17.24
CA SER A 209 0.49 3.99 17.00
C SER A 209 -0.74 4.48 17.79
N SER A 210 -0.57 4.90 19.05
CA SER A 210 -1.66 5.46 19.86
C SER A 210 -2.19 6.77 19.28
N ASP A 211 -1.29 7.63 18.79
CA ASP A 211 -1.64 8.92 18.20
C ASP A 211 -2.36 8.74 16.87
N TYR A 212 -1.87 7.80 16.05
CA TYR A 212 -2.52 7.41 14.80
C TYR A 212 -3.96 6.92 15.07
N GLN A 213 -4.15 6.04 16.06
CA GLN A 213 -5.48 5.54 16.40
C GLN A 213 -6.41 6.68 16.85
N GLY A 214 -5.96 7.54 17.77
CA GLY A 214 -6.75 8.67 18.26
C GLY A 214 -7.11 9.68 17.17
N LEU A 215 -6.17 10.00 16.28
CA LEU A 215 -6.42 10.88 15.14
C LEU A 215 -7.36 10.23 14.12
N SER A 216 -7.21 8.93 13.85
CA SER A 216 -8.12 8.20 12.96
C SER A 216 -9.54 8.23 13.51
N ASP A 217 -9.75 7.90 14.78
CA ASP A 217 -11.09 7.91 15.40
C ASP A 217 -11.70 9.32 15.36
N LYS A 218 -10.90 10.34 15.65
CA LYS A 218 -11.31 11.75 15.54
C LYS A 218 -11.76 12.11 14.12
N TYR A 219 -10.93 11.83 13.11
CA TYR A 219 -11.23 12.24 11.73
C TYR A 219 -12.39 11.45 11.14
N VAL A 220 -12.50 10.16 11.44
CA VAL A 220 -13.66 9.33 11.07
C VAL A 220 -14.94 9.86 11.71
N GLY A 221 -14.91 10.18 13.01
CA GLY A 221 -16.05 10.81 13.70
C GLY A 221 -16.45 12.18 13.13
N GLN A 222 -15.53 12.88 12.44
CA GLN A 222 -15.78 14.15 11.75
C GLN A 222 -16.19 13.99 10.27
N GLY A 223 -16.41 12.74 9.82
CA GLY A 223 -16.83 12.42 8.46
C GLY A 223 -15.70 12.45 7.43
N PHE A 224 -14.44 12.42 7.85
CA PHE A 224 -13.34 12.09 6.94
C PHE A 224 -13.22 10.58 6.76
N ARG A 225 -12.61 10.14 5.66
CA ARG A 225 -12.14 8.76 5.50
C ARG A 225 -10.64 8.73 5.31
N LEU A 226 -10.02 7.65 5.76
CA LEU A 226 -8.63 7.37 5.45
C LEU A 226 -8.50 7.13 3.93
N VAL A 227 -7.54 7.77 3.27
CA VAL A 227 -7.30 7.60 1.83
C VAL A 227 -5.88 7.15 1.52
N HIS A 228 -4.96 7.29 2.48
CA HIS A 228 -3.60 6.78 2.39
C HIS A 228 -3.06 6.54 3.81
N VAL A 229 -2.33 5.47 4.01
CA VAL A 229 -1.58 5.19 5.23
C VAL A 229 -0.31 4.43 4.90
N ASN A 230 0.76 4.72 5.62
CA ASN A 230 1.99 3.98 5.61
C ASN A 230 2.57 3.91 7.02
N GLY A 231 2.72 2.70 7.54
CA GLY A 231 3.49 2.41 8.74
C GLY A 231 4.96 2.10 8.43
N TYR A 232 5.85 2.53 9.32
CA TYR A 232 7.29 2.34 9.25
C TYR A 232 7.90 2.27 10.65
N VAL A 233 9.10 1.71 10.77
CA VAL A 233 9.78 1.53 12.07
C VAL A 233 11.03 2.39 12.13
N VAL A 234 11.19 3.12 13.22
CA VAL A 234 12.44 3.85 13.56
C VAL A 234 12.80 3.49 14.99
N ASN A 235 14.02 3.01 15.24
CA ASN A 235 14.49 2.61 16.58
C ASN A 235 13.52 1.67 17.33
N ASN A 236 12.98 0.66 16.63
CA ASN A 236 11.98 -0.28 17.15
C ASN A 236 10.66 0.33 17.61
N VAL A 237 10.35 1.56 17.19
CA VAL A 237 9.07 2.21 17.42
C VAL A 237 8.28 2.25 16.11
N ASP A 238 7.03 1.79 16.17
CA ASP A 238 6.07 1.86 15.06
C ASP A 238 5.61 3.32 14.89
N TYR A 239 5.84 3.88 13.70
CA TYR A 239 5.35 5.19 13.30
C TYR A 239 4.43 5.08 12.08
N TYR A 240 3.55 6.06 11.93
CA TYR A 240 2.56 6.12 10.87
C TYR A 240 2.61 7.49 10.17
N ALA A 241 2.36 7.47 8.87
CA ALA A 241 2.01 8.64 8.07
C ALA A 241 0.71 8.36 7.35
N ALA A 242 -0.24 9.30 7.36
CA ALA A 242 -1.57 9.06 6.84
C ALA A 242 -2.21 10.32 6.29
N ILE A 243 -3.16 10.12 5.39
CA ILE A 243 -3.96 11.16 4.74
C ILE A 243 -5.43 10.76 4.89
N TRP A 244 -6.25 11.68 5.40
CA TRP A 244 -7.69 11.56 5.44
C TRP A 244 -8.33 12.67 4.62
N ASP A 245 -9.47 12.41 3.99
CA ASP A 245 -10.22 13.44 3.26
C ASP A 245 -11.74 13.24 3.31
N LYS A 246 -12.48 14.25 2.86
CA LYS A 246 -13.95 14.25 2.75
C LYS A 246 -14.46 14.01 1.33
N SER A 247 -13.72 13.30 0.48
CA SER A 247 -14.30 12.88 -0.81
C SER A 247 -15.53 11.97 -0.57
N PRO A 248 -16.44 11.87 -1.56
CA PRO A 248 -17.42 10.81 -1.58
C PRO A 248 -16.75 9.43 -1.66
N SER A 249 -17.29 8.45 -0.94
CA SER A 249 -16.93 7.03 -1.09
C SER A 249 -18.11 6.13 -0.73
N GLY A 250 -18.07 4.89 -1.22
CA GLY A 250 -18.86 3.83 -0.62
C GLY A 250 -18.36 3.46 0.78
N PRO A 251 -19.03 2.49 1.44
CA PRO A 251 -18.53 1.86 2.65
C PRO A 251 -17.05 1.46 2.55
N TRP A 252 -16.34 1.65 3.65
CA TRP A 252 -14.91 1.40 3.75
C TRP A 252 -14.57 0.83 5.12
N VAL A 253 -13.49 0.06 5.17
CA VAL A 253 -12.97 -0.52 6.40
C VAL A 253 -11.47 -0.31 6.42
N ALA A 254 -10.96 0.12 7.57
CA ALA A 254 -9.53 0.11 7.84
C ALA A 254 -9.18 -0.66 9.11
N ARG A 255 -8.08 -1.40 9.02
CA ARG A 255 -7.49 -2.16 10.11
C ARG A 255 -5.99 -1.94 10.08
N HIS A 256 -5.37 -1.92 11.25
CA HIS A 256 -3.93 -1.85 11.40
C HIS A 256 -3.50 -2.79 12.53
N ARG A 257 -2.19 -3.04 12.63
CA ARG A 257 -1.57 -3.88 13.68
C ARG A 257 -2.05 -5.33 13.76
N MET A 258 -2.51 -5.89 12.65
CA MET A 258 -2.88 -7.30 12.56
C MET A 258 -1.65 -8.17 12.32
N SER A 259 -1.58 -9.35 12.92
CA SER A 259 -0.70 -10.47 12.52
C SER A 259 -1.03 -10.99 11.12
N SER A 260 -0.17 -11.85 10.56
CA SER A 260 -0.46 -12.47 9.25
C SER A 260 -1.69 -13.36 9.24
N ALA A 261 -2.01 -14.02 10.35
CA ALA A 261 -3.22 -14.81 10.45
C ALA A 261 -4.46 -13.92 10.56
N GLU A 262 -4.40 -12.88 11.41
CA GLU A 262 -5.49 -11.91 11.55
C GLU A 262 -5.75 -11.16 10.24
N TYR A 263 -4.69 -10.73 9.55
CA TYR A 263 -4.81 -10.12 8.24
C TYR A 263 -5.50 -11.06 7.24
N GLN A 264 -5.09 -12.33 7.19
CA GLN A 264 -5.68 -13.28 6.23
C GLN A 264 -7.16 -13.49 6.52
N ASN A 265 -7.53 -13.69 7.77
CA ASN A 265 -8.93 -13.82 8.19
C ASN A 265 -9.76 -12.58 7.85
N GLU A 266 -9.24 -11.39 8.17
CA GLU A 266 -9.90 -10.13 7.86
C GLU A 266 -9.98 -9.92 6.33
N PHE A 267 -8.95 -10.34 5.60
CA PHE A 267 -8.92 -10.25 4.15
C PHE A 267 -10.02 -11.11 3.52
N ASP A 268 -10.07 -12.39 3.88
CA ASP A 268 -11.03 -13.35 3.36
C ASP A 268 -12.47 -12.97 3.72
N ASN A 269 -12.70 -12.53 4.96
CA ASN A 269 -14.01 -12.06 5.40
C ASN A 269 -14.55 -10.90 4.54
N TRP A 270 -13.75 -9.84 4.34
CA TRP A 270 -14.20 -8.67 3.60
C TRP A 270 -14.28 -8.93 2.09
N VAL A 271 -13.38 -9.75 1.52
CA VAL A 271 -13.50 -10.19 0.11
C VAL A 271 -14.78 -10.99 -0.08
N GLY A 272 -15.12 -11.90 0.84
CA GLY A 272 -16.37 -12.65 0.84
C GLY A 272 -17.63 -11.76 0.92
N GLN A 273 -17.52 -10.58 1.51
CA GLN A 273 -18.58 -9.56 1.56
C GLN A 273 -18.58 -8.60 0.34
N GLY A 274 -17.75 -8.85 -0.67
CA GLY A 274 -17.69 -8.05 -1.90
C GLY A 274 -16.78 -6.81 -1.82
N TYR A 275 -15.98 -6.65 -0.77
CA TYR A 275 -15.02 -5.54 -0.68
C TYR A 275 -13.73 -5.85 -1.44
N ARG A 276 -13.12 -4.81 -2.00
CA ARG A 276 -11.81 -4.87 -2.67
C ARG A 276 -10.73 -4.19 -1.84
N LEU A 277 -9.55 -4.82 -1.79
CA LEU A 277 -8.35 -4.23 -1.19
C LEU A 277 -7.75 -3.19 -2.13
N THR A 278 -7.50 -1.97 -1.65
CA THR A 278 -6.96 -0.88 -2.48
C THR A 278 -5.63 -0.32 -1.97
N LEU A 279 -5.30 -0.59 -0.71
CA LEU A 279 -4.03 -0.22 -0.08
C LEU A 279 -3.61 -1.35 0.87
N ILE A 280 -2.32 -1.65 0.86
CA ILE A 280 -1.70 -2.54 1.84
C ILE A 280 -0.36 -1.97 2.28
N CYS A 281 -0.18 -1.74 3.58
CA CYS A 281 1.13 -1.44 4.13
C CYS A 281 1.56 -2.58 5.06
N MET A 282 2.84 -2.91 4.98
CA MET A 282 3.47 -3.98 5.73
C MET A 282 4.66 -3.44 6.49
N LEU A 283 4.70 -3.73 7.79
CA LEU A 283 5.87 -3.52 8.62
C LEU A 283 6.03 -4.69 9.58
N LEU A 284 7.24 -4.86 10.10
CA LEU A 284 7.53 -5.90 11.08
C LEU A 284 7.81 -5.34 12.45
N PHE A 285 7.35 -6.07 13.46
CA PHE A 285 7.65 -5.85 14.87
C PHE A 285 8.32 -7.10 15.46
N GLY A 286 9.45 -6.93 16.14
CA GLY A 286 10.05 -7.97 16.96
C GLY A 286 11.57 -7.91 17.02
N SER A 287 12.12 -7.83 18.25
CA SER A 287 13.53 -8.09 18.50
C SER A 287 13.88 -9.55 18.20
N LYS A 288 15.17 -9.84 17.95
CA LYS A 288 15.74 -11.18 17.64
C LYS A 288 15.38 -12.32 18.63
N SER A 289 14.56 -12.08 19.67
CA SER A 289 14.19 -13.05 20.70
C SER A 289 12.69 -13.14 21.03
N SER A 290 11.78 -12.44 20.34
CA SER A 290 10.34 -12.53 20.63
C SER A 290 9.50 -12.53 19.36
N LYS A 291 8.65 -13.57 19.23
CA LYS A 291 7.65 -13.82 18.16
C LYS A 291 7.47 -12.66 17.18
N VAL A 292 8.00 -12.85 15.97
CA VAL A 292 7.83 -11.99 14.81
C VAL A 292 6.32 -11.82 14.55
N LEU A 293 5.80 -10.60 14.73
CA LEU A 293 4.42 -10.26 14.38
C LEU A 293 4.48 -9.35 13.15
N ASP A 294 4.06 -9.90 12.01
CA ASP A 294 3.71 -9.07 10.85
C ASP A 294 2.62 -8.08 11.28
N ARG A 295 2.69 -6.83 10.83
CA ARG A 295 1.70 -5.79 11.12
C ARG A 295 1.15 -5.29 9.79
N PHE A 296 -0.12 -5.60 9.52
CA PHE A 296 -0.79 -5.24 8.28
C PHE A 296 -1.67 -4.02 8.45
N GLU A 297 -1.65 -3.15 7.45
CA GLU A 297 -2.64 -2.08 7.27
C GLU A 297 -3.48 -2.37 6.03
N VAL A 298 -4.79 -2.21 6.17
CA VAL A 298 -5.77 -2.42 5.10
C VAL A 298 -6.59 -1.15 4.97
N LEU A 299 -6.67 -0.60 3.76
CA LEU A 299 -7.73 0.34 3.38
C LEU A 299 -8.57 -0.31 2.27
N ARG A 300 -9.89 -0.27 2.43
CA ARG A 300 -10.85 -0.84 1.46
C ARG A 300 -11.85 0.21 1.03
N ALA A 301 -12.20 0.24 -0.25
CA ALA A 301 -13.34 0.99 -0.76
C ALA A 301 -14.17 0.06 -1.66
N LEU A 302 -15.50 0.17 -1.57
CA LEU A 302 -16.40 -0.39 -2.58
C LEU A 302 -16.25 0.39 -3.89
N PHE A 303 -16.22 -0.32 -5.02
CA PHE A 303 -16.42 0.22 -6.36
C PHE A 303 -17.35 -0.70 -7.14
#